data_AF-A0A3L7SEI8-F1
#
_entry.id   AF-A0A3L7SEI8-F1
#
_cell.length_a   1.000
_cell.length_b   1.000
_cell.length_c   1.000
_cell.angle_alpha   90.00
_cell.angle_beta   90.00
_cell.angle_gamma   90.00
#
_symmetry.space_group_name_H-M   'P 1'
#
loop_
_entity.id
_entity.type
_entity.pdbx_description
1 polymer ?
#
loop_
_entity_poly.entity_id
_entity_poly.type
_entity_poly.pdbx_seq_one_letter_code
_entity_poly.pdbx_strand_id
1 'polypeptide(L)'
;LLSRLTTETSAQIRQQLRKTIGMAGGISLLCLAVVTGWWNEIGEKNKPFRLGEAPNWFIHDAAKFAGQPGFPDRAFVAHLGQAEVYVYHQGPQRKVFMDARLEVCTQRTFEKFNEALQDMATGNSRWLRWFQDGDLPVVILDSRHSRPAINGLLQTPTWRLVFADRTAAVFLPLIQAESLQLPTADPTPLIYPDGPPKNSKTNLPPTDGRN
;
A
#
# COMPACT_ATOMS: atom_id res chain seq x y z
N LEU A 1 -24.54 32.76 -56.48
CA LEU A 1 -23.23 32.71 -55.81
C LEU A 1 -23.38 32.78 -54.29
N LEU A 2 -24.03 33.81 -53.73
CA LEU A 2 -24.28 33.94 -52.28
C LEU A 2 -25.03 32.73 -51.65
N SER A 3 -26.06 32.17 -52.30
CA SER A 3 -26.78 31.01 -51.74
C SER A 3 -25.99 29.68 -51.80
N ARG A 4 -25.02 29.56 -52.71
CA ARG A 4 -24.13 28.39 -52.76
C ARG A 4 -23.06 28.48 -51.66
N LEU A 5 -22.51 29.67 -51.44
CA LEU A 5 -21.58 29.96 -50.35
C LEU A 5 -22.20 29.67 -48.97
N THR A 6 -23.45 30.09 -48.72
CA THR A 6 -24.14 29.81 -47.45
C THR A 6 -24.40 28.31 -47.22
N THR A 7 -24.60 27.55 -48.30
CA THR A 7 -24.90 26.11 -48.22
C THR A 7 -23.63 25.30 -47.93
N GLU A 8 -22.51 25.64 -48.56
CA GLU A 8 -21.22 25.01 -48.30
C GLU A 8 -20.72 25.29 -46.88
N THR A 9 -20.83 26.53 -46.39
CA THR A 9 -20.49 26.88 -44.99
C THR A 9 -21.37 26.12 -44.00
N SER A 10 -22.68 25.98 -44.27
CA SER A 10 -23.60 25.23 -43.41
C SER A 10 -23.33 23.72 -43.40
N ALA A 11 -22.80 23.16 -44.49
CA ALA A 11 -22.42 21.75 -44.55
C ALA A 11 -21.11 21.49 -43.79
N GLN A 12 -20.11 22.37 -43.95
CA GLN A 12 -18.84 22.31 -43.22
C GLN A 12 -19.04 22.45 -41.70
N ILE A 13 -19.89 23.39 -41.25
CA ILE A 13 -20.22 23.56 -39.83
C ILE A 13 -20.86 22.29 -39.27
N ARG A 14 -21.85 21.70 -39.96
CA ARG A 14 -22.49 20.45 -39.52
C ARG A 14 -21.50 19.28 -39.46
N GLN A 15 -20.58 19.19 -40.40
CA GLN A 15 -19.54 18.16 -40.40
C GLN A 15 -18.56 18.34 -39.22
N GLN A 16 -18.12 19.57 -38.94
CA GLN A 16 -17.28 19.86 -37.78
C GLN A 16 -18.02 19.58 -36.47
N LEU A 17 -19.29 19.98 -36.34
CA LEU A 17 -20.10 19.73 -35.15
C LEU A 17 -20.22 18.23 -34.87
N ARG A 18 -20.47 17.41 -35.90
CA ARG A 18 -20.54 15.94 -35.78
C ARG A 18 -19.20 15.34 -35.33
N LYS A 19 -18.07 15.83 -35.86
CA LYS A 19 -16.74 15.39 -35.42
C LYS A 19 -16.48 15.77 -33.96
N THR A 20 -16.80 17.00 -33.57
CA THR A 20 -16.64 17.48 -32.19
C THR A 20 -17.50 16.69 -31.21
N ILE A 21 -18.78 16.42 -31.54
CA ILE A 21 -19.67 15.60 -30.72
C ILE A 21 -19.14 14.17 -30.61
N GLY A 22 -18.68 13.58 -31.72
CA GLY A 22 -18.08 12.24 -31.71
C GLY A 22 -16.83 12.15 -30.83
N MET A 23 -15.94 13.14 -30.93
CA MET A 23 -14.74 13.23 -30.10
C MET A 23 -15.08 13.45 -28.62
N ALA A 24 -16.00 14.37 -28.31
CA ALA A 24 -16.45 14.62 -26.96
C ALA A 24 -17.08 13.36 -26.33
N GLY A 25 -17.95 12.67 -27.08
CA GLY A 25 -18.53 11.40 -26.65
C GLY A 25 -17.46 10.32 -26.37
N GLY A 26 -16.45 10.22 -27.23
CA GLY A 26 -15.31 9.31 -27.01
C GLY A 26 -14.53 9.63 -25.74
N ILE A 27 -14.21 10.91 -25.50
CA ILE A 27 -13.51 11.35 -24.28
C ILE A 27 -14.37 11.08 -23.04
N SER A 28 -15.66 11.42 -23.07
CA SER A 28 -16.57 11.16 -21.95
C SER A 28 -16.67 9.67 -21.62
N LEU A 29 -16.72 8.79 -22.61
CA LEU A 29 -16.71 7.34 -22.39
C LEU A 29 -15.40 6.86 -21.75
N LEU A 30 -14.25 7.39 -22.18
CA LEU A 30 -12.96 7.07 -21.57
C LEU A 30 -12.88 7.55 -20.12
N CYS A 31 -13.33 8.78 -19.83
CA CYS A 31 -13.42 9.30 -18.47
C CYS A 31 -14.33 8.42 -17.59
N LEU A 32 -15.50 8.02 -18.12
CA LEU A 32 -16.40 7.12 -17.41
C LEU A 32 -15.75 5.76 -17.16
N ALA A 33 -15.07 5.17 -18.15
CA ALA A 33 -14.39 3.89 -17.99
C ALA A 33 -13.28 3.93 -16.91
N VAL A 34 -12.60 5.06 -16.75
CA VAL A 34 -11.63 5.28 -15.67
C VAL A 34 -12.34 5.41 -14.32
N VAL A 35 -13.35 6.27 -14.23
CA VAL A 35 -14.06 6.54 -12.97
C VAL A 35 -14.75 5.28 -12.42
N THR A 36 -15.36 4.47 -13.29
CA THR A 36 -16.03 3.22 -12.90
C THR A 36 -15.07 2.06 -12.67
N GLY A 37 -13.79 2.22 -13.03
CA GLY A 37 -12.79 1.15 -12.94
C GLY A 37 -12.88 0.09 -14.04
N TRP A 38 -13.78 0.26 -15.03
CA TRP A 38 -13.87 -0.63 -16.20
C TRP A 38 -12.56 -0.69 -16.97
N TRP A 39 -11.82 0.42 -17.00
CA TRP A 39 -10.46 0.48 -17.55
C TRP A 39 -9.52 -0.57 -16.94
N ASN A 40 -9.66 -0.88 -15.65
CA ASN A 40 -8.80 -1.84 -14.94
C ASN A 40 -9.13 -3.29 -15.28
N GLU A 41 -10.38 -3.57 -15.64
CA GLU A 41 -10.79 -4.90 -16.09
C GLU A 41 -10.23 -5.23 -17.47
N ILE A 42 -10.11 -4.20 -18.33
CA ILE A 42 -9.59 -4.29 -19.69
C ILE A 42 -8.05 -4.27 -19.70
N GLY A 43 -7.43 -3.52 -18.79
CA GLY A 43 -5.96 -3.36 -18.67
C GLY A 43 -5.28 -4.35 -17.74
N GLU A 44 -4.14 -3.93 -17.14
CA GLU A 44 -3.48 -4.67 -16.07
C GLU A 44 -4.37 -4.66 -14.82
N LYS A 45 -5.07 -5.78 -14.56
CA LYS A 45 -5.94 -6.00 -13.39
C LYS A 45 -5.27 -5.70 -12.03
N ASN A 46 -3.94 -5.64 -12.00
CA ASN A 46 -3.14 -5.45 -10.80
C ASN A 46 -2.85 -3.98 -10.47
N LYS A 47 -3.31 -3.02 -11.28
CA LYS A 47 -3.14 -1.58 -11.04
C LYS A 47 -4.49 -0.87 -11.17
N PRO A 48 -5.35 -0.95 -10.14
CA PRO A 48 -6.67 -0.33 -10.17
C PRO A 48 -6.56 1.21 -10.28
N PHE A 49 -6.69 1.71 -11.50
CA PHE A 49 -6.88 3.11 -11.85
C PHE A 49 -8.39 3.44 -11.78
N ARG A 50 -8.84 3.91 -10.62
CA ARG A 50 -10.23 4.32 -10.36
C ARG A 50 -10.25 5.47 -9.35
N LEU A 51 -11.42 6.06 -9.10
CA LEU A 51 -11.55 7.01 -8.00
C LEU A 51 -11.42 6.29 -6.65
N GLY A 52 -10.67 6.93 -5.74
CA GLY A 52 -10.36 6.40 -4.43
C GLY A 52 -9.29 5.31 -4.45
N GLU A 53 -8.98 4.79 -3.27
CA GLU A 53 -7.96 3.79 -3.10
C GLU A 53 -8.48 2.38 -3.38
N ALA A 54 -7.60 1.48 -3.80
CA ALA A 54 -7.95 0.08 -3.91
C ALA A 54 -8.09 -0.58 -2.52
N PRO A 55 -9.07 -1.48 -2.32
CA PRO A 55 -9.24 -2.14 -1.03
C PRO A 55 -8.00 -2.99 -0.73
N ASN A 56 -7.54 -2.96 0.51
CA ASN A 56 -6.35 -3.72 0.95
C ASN A 56 -5.08 -3.39 0.14
N TRP A 57 -4.94 -2.15 -0.32
CA TRP A 57 -3.76 -1.69 -1.05
C TRP A 57 -2.78 -0.92 -0.18
N PHE A 58 -3.30 -0.10 0.72
CA PHE A 58 -2.50 0.77 1.58
C PHE A 58 -2.60 0.36 3.04
N ILE A 59 -1.50 0.53 3.76
CA ILE A 59 -1.31 0.07 5.14
C ILE A 59 -2.00 0.96 6.20
N HIS A 60 -3.17 1.54 5.90
CA HIS A 60 -3.80 2.54 6.77
C HIS A 60 -4.03 2.04 8.20
N ASP A 61 -4.53 0.82 8.38
CA ASP A 61 -4.84 0.30 9.71
C ASP A 61 -3.56 -0.07 10.47
N ALA A 62 -2.60 -0.71 9.81
CA ALA A 62 -1.27 -0.95 10.36
C ALA A 62 -0.56 0.36 10.75
N ALA A 63 -0.68 1.41 9.94
CA ALA A 63 -0.08 2.72 10.20
C ALA A 63 -0.72 3.43 11.40
N LYS A 64 -2.04 3.37 11.55
CA LYS A 64 -2.75 3.89 12.72
C LYS A 64 -2.39 3.10 13.98
N PHE A 65 -2.36 1.77 13.88
CA PHE A 65 -2.00 0.87 14.97
C PHE A 65 -0.57 1.14 15.47
N ALA A 66 0.40 1.20 14.56
CA ALA A 66 1.81 1.47 14.86
C ALA A 66 2.08 2.93 15.30
N GLY A 67 1.04 3.76 15.34
CA GLY A 67 1.07 5.14 15.82
C GLY A 67 0.58 5.35 17.24
N GLN A 68 0.07 4.30 17.89
CA GLN A 68 -0.52 4.40 19.22
C GLN A 68 0.50 4.85 20.29
N PRO A 69 0.05 5.53 21.35
CA PRO A 69 0.92 5.93 22.46
C PRO A 69 1.77 4.76 22.98
N GLY A 70 3.05 5.00 23.21
CA GLY A 70 4.02 3.99 23.69
C GLY A 70 4.73 3.18 22.60
N PHE A 71 4.28 3.25 21.34
CA PHE A 71 5.08 2.74 20.21
C PHE A 71 6.34 3.58 19.99
N PRO A 72 7.42 3.00 19.41
CA PRO A 72 8.63 3.73 19.07
C PRO A 72 8.38 4.95 18.15
N ASP A 73 9.15 6.02 18.35
CA ASP A 73 9.07 7.24 17.51
C ASP A 73 9.57 7.01 16.08
N ARG A 74 10.34 5.94 15.86
CA ARG A 74 10.92 5.59 14.57
C ARG A 74 10.24 4.35 13.99
N ALA A 75 9.95 4.39 12.70
CA ALA A 75 9.40 3.27 11.96
C ALA A 75 10.32 2.85 10.80
N PHE A 76 10.51 1.55 10.64
CA PHE A 76 11.03 0.96 9.41
C PHE A 76 9.83 0.43 8.62
N VAL A 77 9.42 1.16 7.58
CA VAL A 77 8.29 0.77 6.73
C VAL A 77 8.84 0.27 5.41
N ALA A 78 8.64 -1.01 5.11
CA ALA A 78 9.00 -1.58 3.83
C ALA A 78 8.09 -1.00 2.74
N HIS A 79 8.67 -0.72 1.58
CA HIS A 79 8.04 -0.03 0.44
C HIS A 79 7.79 1.48 0.66
N LEU A 80 8.41 2.32 -0.17
CA LEU A 80 8.33 3.79 -0.09
C LEU A 80 6.90 4.32 -0.11
N GLY A 81 6.05 3.81 -1.01
CA GLY A 81 4.65 4.23 -1.05
C GLY A 81 3.87 3.93 0.23
N GLN A 82 4.25 2.90 1.00
CA GLN A 82 3.61 2.57 2.27
C GLN A 82 4.20 3.41 3.41
N ALA A 83 5.49 3.76 3.33
CA ALA A 83 6.10 4.72 4.23
C ALA A 83 5.37 6.07 4.19
N GLU A 84 4.94 6.52 3.02
CA GLU A 84 4.13 7.74 2.89
C GLU A 84 2.79 7.63 3.61
N VAL A 85 2.12 6.48 3.52
CA VAL A 85 0.87 6.23 4.25
C VAL A 85 1.08 6.31 5.76
N TYR A 86 2.23 5.83 6.25
CA TYR A 86 2.59 5.99 7.65
C TYR A 86 2.80 7.46 8.03
N VAL A 87 3.55 8.21 7.21
CA VAL A 87 3.76 9.65 7.41
C VAL A 87 2.45 10.43 7.39
N TYR A 88 1.50 10.08 6.52
CA TYR A 88 0.17 10.69 6.46
C TYR A 88 -0.59 10.56 7.80
N HIS A 89 -0.49 9.41 8.47
CA HIS A 89 -1.18 9.18 9.74
C HIS A 89 -0.40 9.65 10.97
N GLN A 90 0.94 9.65 10.93
CA GLN A 90 1.78 9.80 12.12
C GLN A 90 2.77 10.97 12.09
N GLY A 91 2.87 11.66 10.95
CA GLY A 91 3.69 12.84 10.81
C GLY A 91 3.05 14.07 11.47
N PRO A 92 3.86 15.04 11.92
CA PRO A 92 5.32 15.09 11.86
C PRO A 92 6.04 14.40 13.04
N GLN A 93 5.31 13.91 14.04
CA GLN A 93 5.85 13.45 15.33
C GLN A 93 6.67 12.17 15.21
N ARG A 94 6.24 11.23 14.34
CA ARG A 94 6.96 9.98 14.10
C ARG A 94 7.73 10.02 12.79
N LYS A 95 8.88 9.35 12.75
CA LYS A 95 9.82 9.38 11.61
C LYS A 95 9.95 8.00 10.97
N VAL A 96 9.99 7.97 9.65
CA VAL A 96 10.33 6.77 8.88
C VAL A 96 11.83 6.73 8.62
N PHE A 97 12.41 5.53 8.51
CA PHE A 97 13.82 5.35 8.17
C PHE A 97 14.16 5.94 6.79
N MET A 98 13.24 5.83 5.83
CA MET A 98 13.38 6.36 4.49
C MET A 98 12.09 7.09 4.12
N ASP A 99 12.18 8.41 3.96
CA ASP A 99 11.05 9.29 3.64
C ASP A 99 10.75 9.23 2.13
N ALA A 100 9.47 9.06 1.78
CA ALA A 100 9.03 8.92 0.40
C ALA A 100 8.73 10.26 -0.29
N ARG A 101 8.73 11.39 0.44
CA ARG A 101 8.32 12.72 -0.03
C ARG A 101 9.32 13.42 -0.96
N LEU A 102 10.09 12.68 -1.74
CA LEU A 102 11.17 13.18 -2.62
C LEU A 102 12.27 13.99 -1.87
N GLU A 103 12.27 13.98 -0.54
CA GLU A 103 13.41 14.40 0.27
C GLU A 103 14.58 13.46 -0.10
N VAL A 104 15.66 14.02 -0.65
CA VAL A 104 16.73 13.25 -1.32
C VAL A 104 17.38 12.29 -0.32
N CYS A 105 16.94 11.03 -0.33
CA CYS A 105 17.63 9.97 0.38
C CYS A 105 18.96 9.70 -0.32
N THR A 106 20.04 9.66 0.45
CA THR A 106 21.35 9.32 -0.12
C THR A 106 21.35 7.88 -0.64
N GLN A 107 22.18 7.60 -1.65
CA GLN A 107 22.41 6.23 -2.14
C GLN A 107 22.73 5.27 -0.97
N ARG A 108 23.59 5.72 -0.04
CA ARG A 108 23.97 4.95 1.14
C ARG A 108 22.78 4.61 2.05
N THR A 109 21.80 5.51 2.20
CA THR A 109 20.59 5.25 2.97
C THR A 109 19.73 4.18 2.28
N PHE A 110 19.60 4.27 0.95
CA PHE A 110 18.86 3.29 0.17
C PHE A 110 19.51 1.90 0.18
N GLU A 111 20.84 1.82 0.09
CA GLU A 111 21.59 0.57 0.22
C GLU A 111 21.37 -0.08 1.60
N LYS A 112 21.49 0.70 2.67
CA LYS A 112 21.17 0.23 4.03
C LYS A 112 19.73 -0.25 4.15
N PHE A 113 18.77 0.47 3.58
CA PHE A 113 17.36 0.05 3.59
C PHE A 113 17.18 -1.35 2.97
N ASN A 114 17.81 -1.61 1.82
CA ASN A 114 17.75 -2.91 1.16
C ASN A 114 18.51 -4.00 1.91
N GLU A 115 19.69 -3.68 2.48
CA GLU A 115 20.42 -4.58 3.37
C GLU A 115 19.58 -4.96 4.60
N ALA A 116 18.81 -4.02 5.18
CA ALA A 116 17.87 -4.32 6.27
C ALA A 116 16.86 -5.38 5.87
N LEU A 117 16.22 -5.20 4.72
CA LEU A 117 15.20 -6.14 4.22
C LEU A 117 15.80 -7.53 3.99
N GLN A 118 17.03 -7.62 3.48
CA GLN A 118 17.74 -8.89 3.31
C GLN A 118 18.12 -9.54 4.64
N ASP A 119 18.62 -8.75 5.59
CA ASP A 119 18.95 -9.24 6.93
C ASP A 119 17.69 -9.75 7.64
N MET A 120 16.58 -8.99 7.60
CA MET A 120 15.28 -9.43 8.14
C MET A 120 14.82 -10.73 7.51
N ALA A 121 14.92 -10.85 6.18
CA ALA A 121 14.51 -12.06 5.46
C ALA A 121 15.32 -13.31 5.84
N THR A 122 16.54 -13.14 6.33
CA THR A 122 17.43 -14.22 6.76
C THR A 122 17.48 -14.40 8.28
N GLY A 123 16.65 -13.67 9.04
CA GLY A 123 16.66 -13.69 10.51
C GLY A 123 17.91 -13.06 11.12
N ASN A 124 18.69 -12.31 10.33
CA ASN A 124 19.90 -11.65 10.78
C ASN A 124 19.56 -10.32 11.47
N SER A 125 20.22 -10.05 12.60
CA SER A 125 20.02 -8.83 13.39
C SER A 125 21.05 -7.72 13.10
N ARG A 126 21.91 -7.87 12.09
CA ARG A 126 22.94 -6.86 11.73
C ARG A 126 22.35 -5.48 11.45
N TRP A 127 21.19 -5.39 10.82
CA TRP A 127 20.51 -4.13 10.50
C TRP A 127 20.13 -3.29 11.73
N LEU A 128 19.98 -3.90 12.91
CA LEU A 128 19.68 -3.19 14.16
C LEU A 128 20.75 -2.16 14.52
N ARG A 129 21.99 -2.36 14.06
CA ARG A 129 23.10 -1.44 14.31
C ARG A 129 22.84 -0.01 13.84
N TRP A 130 21.91 0.19 12.90
CA TRP A 130 21.55 1.52 12.39
C TRP A 130 20.58 2.28 13.30
N PHE A 131 20.09 1.63 14.37
CA PHE A 131 19.15 2.21 15.33
C PHE A 131 19.74 2.33 16.74
N GLN A 132 21.06 2.16 16.91
CA GLN A 132 21.72 2.08 18.23
C GLN A 132 21.63 3.35 19.09
N ASP A 133 21.36 4.51 18.50
CA ASP A 133 21.24 5.80 19.20
C ASP A 133 19.81 6.07 19.72
N GLY A 134 19.03 5.03 20.03
CA GLY A 134 17.67 5.16 20.55
C GLY A 134 16.89 3.86 20.58
N ASP A 135 15.57 3.96 20.69
CA ASP A 135 14.69 2.80 20.66
C ASP A 135 14.72 2.12 19.28
N LEU A 136 14.66 0.79 19.30
CA LEU A 136 14.48 0.00 18.09
C LEU A 136 13.17 0.41 17.39
N PRO A 137 13.14 0.43 16.06
CA PRO A 137 11.98 0.93 15.33
C PRO A 137 10.81 -0.04 15.43
N VAL A 138 9.60 0.48 15.27
CA VAL A 138 8.48 -0.36 14.83
C VAL A 138 8.73 -0.78 13.37
N VAL A 139 8.57 -2.06 13.06
CA VAL A 139 8.79 -2.57 11.71
C VAL A 139 7.44 -2.86 11.07
N ILE A 140 7.16 -2.22 9.93
CA ILE A 140 5.92 -2.43 9.16
C ILE A 140 6.29 -3.00 7.80
N LEU A 141 5.81 -4.20 7.50
CA LEU A 141 6.13 -4.94 6.28
C LEU A 141 4.87 -5.15 5.47
N ASP A 142 4.85 -4.68 4.23
CA ASP A 142 3.69 -4.87 3.36
C ASP A 142 3.57 -6.35 2.90
N SER A 143 2.36 -6.86 2.90
CA SER A 143 2.06 -8.27 2.63
C SER A 143 2.39 -8.71 1.21
N ARG A 144 2.48 -7.77 0.26
CA ARG A 144 2.67 -8.04 -1.18
C ARG A 144 4.14 -8.14 -1.57
N HIS A 145 4.99 -7.25 -1.08
CA HIS A 145 6.38 -7.13 -1.50
C HIS A 145 7.38 -7.56 -0.43
N SER A 146 6.97 -7.68 0.84
CA SER A 146 7.87 -7.93 1.96
C SER A 146 7.78 -9.35 2.53
N ARG A 147 7.22 -10.32 1.78
CA ARG A 147 7.03 -11.71 2.24
C ARG A 147 8.28 -12.37 2.82
N PRO A 148 9.47 -12.30 2.19
CA PRO A 148 10.68 -12.89 2.76
C PRO A 148 11.02 -12.30 4.14
N ALA A 149 10.95 -10.97 4.28
CA ALA A 149 11.21 -10.29 5.55
C ALA A 149 10.17 -10.63 6.63
N ILE A 150 8.88 -10.74 6.27
CA ILE A 150 7.81 -11.18 7.17
C ILE A 150 8.13 -12.58 7.71
N ASN A 151 8.44 -13.52 6.81
CA ASN A 151 8.75 -14.90 7.20
C ASN A 151 9.98 -14.99 8.09
N GLY A 152 11.02 -14.20 7.81
CA GLY A 152 12.24 -14.16 8.62
C GLY A 152 11.99 -13.57 10.02
N LEU A 153 11.23 -12.48 10.14
CA LEU A 153 10.90 -11.90 11.44
C LEU A 153 9.96 -12.79 12.26
N LEU A 154 9.02 -13.52 11.64
CA LEU A 154 8.20 -14.53 12.34
C LEU A 154 9.04 -15.63 13.00
N GLN A 155 10.22 -15.91 12.47
CA GLN A 155 11.15 -16.91 12.99
C GLN A 155 12.21 -16.32 13.94
N THR A 156 12.21 -15.00 14.15
CA THR A 156 13.21 -14.32 14.98
C THR A 156 12.66 -14.09 16.40
N PRO A 157 13.12 -14.82 17.44
CA PRO A 157 12.47 -14.83 18.76
C PRO A 157 12.44 -13.48 19.49
N THR A 158 13.33 -12.56 19.13
CA THR A 158 13.41 -11.22 19.72
C THR A 158 12.38 -10.24 19.15
N TRP A 159 11.57 -10.67 18.18
CA TRP A 159 10.54 -9.88 17.53
C TRP A 159 9.16 -10.53 17.70
N ARG A 160 8.13 -9.72 17.95
CA ARG A 160 6.74 -10.17 18.05
C ARG A 160 5.91 -9.55 16.95
N LEU A 161 5.15 -10.37 16.22
CA LEU A 161 4.07 -9.90 15.37
C LEU A 161 2.93 -9.41 16.26
N VAL A 162 2.64 -8.11 16.24
CA VAL A 162 1.64 -7.47 17.12
C VAL A 162 0.39 -7.01 16.37
N PHE A 163 0.47 -6.92 15.04
CA PHE A 163 -0.68 -6.66 14.18
C PHE A 163 -0.47 -7.31 12.82
N ALA A 164 -1.55 -7.85 12.25
CA ALA A 164 -1.56 -8.38 10.91
C ALA A 164 -2.93 -8.16 10.28
N ASP A 165 -2.94 -7.59 9.08
CA ASP A 165 -4.11 -7.57 8.20
C ASP A 165 -3.71 -8.03 6.80
N ARG A 166 -4.58 -7.83 5.81
CA ARG A 166 -4.29 -8.22 4.42
C ARG A 166 -3.24 -7.35 3.74
N THR A 167 -2.91 -6.20 4.32
CA THR A 167 -2.03 -5.18 3.73
C THR A 167 -0.64 -5.19 4.33
N ALA A 168 -0.51 -5.47 5.63
CA ALA A 168 0.76 -5.42 6.33
C ALA A 168 0.80 -6.22 7.63
N ALA A 169 2.04 -6.52 8.01
CA ALA A 169 2.44 -7.03 9.32
C ALA A 169 3.16 -5.92 10.10
N VAL A 170 2.88 -5.79 11.38
CA VAL A 170 3.60 -4.90 12.30
C VAL A 170 4.34 -5.75 13.33
N PHE A 171 5.65 -5.53 13.41
CA PHE A 171 6.52 -6.16 14.38
C PHE A 171 7.10 -5.15 15.35
N LEU A 172 7.23 -5.59 16.60
CA LEU A 172 7.95 -4.86 17.65
C LEU A 172 9.04 -5.75 18.27
N PRO A 173 10.09 -5.16 18.83
CA PRO A 173 10.97 -5.87 19.74
C PRO A 173 10.15 -6.49 20.88
N LEU A 174 10.51 -7.71 21.28
CA LEU A 174 9.77 -8.48 22.28
C LEU A 174 9.53 -7.69 23.58
N ILE A 175 10.59 -7.05 24.09
CA ILE A 175 10.54 -6.24 25.32
C ILE A 175 9.54 -5.07 25.18
N GLN A 176 9.51 -4.41 24.02
CA GLN A 176 8.57 -3.32 23.75
C GLN A 176 7.13 -3.84 23.73
N ALA A 177 6.90 -4.95 23.02
CA ALA A 177 5.58 -5.56 22.92
C ALA A 177 5.06 -6.02 24.30
N GLU A 178 5.94 -6.51 25.18
CA GLU A 178 5.60 -6.88 26.55
C GLU A 178 5.30 -5.66 27.42
N SER A 179 6.11 -4.59 27.32
CA SER A 179 5.85 -3.34 28.02
C SER A 179 4.50 -2.73 27.64
N LEU A 180 4.06 -2.92 26.39
CA LEU A 180 2.76 -2.46 25.89
C LEU A 180 1.64 -3.50 26.06
N GLN A 181 1.94 -4.66 26.64
CA GLN A 181 0.99 -5.77 26.85
C GLN A 181 0.30 -6.22 25.56
N LEU A 182 1.02 -6.16 24.43
CA LEU A 182 0.47 -6.51 23.13
C LEU A 182 0.52 -8.03 22.91
N PRO A 183 -0.61 -8.66 22.55
CA PRO A 183 -0.65 -10.07 22.22
C PRO A 183 0.07 -10.34 20.90
N THR A 184 0.44 -11.60 20.68
CA THR A 184 0.88 -12.05 19.36
C THR A 184 -0.33 -12.08 18.42
N ALA A 185 -0.24 -11.40 17.29
CA ALA A 185 -1.29 -11.42 16.28
C ALA A 185 -1.25 -12.68 15.40
N ASP A 186 -2.39 -13.05 14.83
CA ASP A 186 -2.53 -14.16 13.88
C ASP A 186 -1.96 -13.76 12.50
N PRO A 187 -0.98 -14.49 11.94
CA PRO A 187 -0.41 -14.18 10.64
C PRO A 187 -1.31 -14.57 9.45
N THR A 188 -2.41 -15.29 9.66
CA THR A 188 -3.30 -15.82 8.60
C THR A 188 -3.74 -14.76 7.56
N PRO A 189 -4.08 -13.52 7.92
CA PRO A 189 -4.46 -12.48 6.95
C PRO A 189 -3.38 -12.18 5.89
N LEU A 190 -2.10 -12.43 6.20
CA LEU A 190 -0.96 -12.14 5.33
C LEU A 190 -0.79 -13.15 4.19
N ILE A 191 -1.40 -14.33 4.30
CA ILE A 191 -1.22 -15.42 3.32
C ILE A 191 -1.83 -15.04 1.96
N TYR A 192 -2.96 -14.33 1.99
CA TYR A 192 -3.75 -13.98 0.81
C TYR A 192 -4.14 -12.49 0.83
N PRO A 193 -3.20 -11.59 0.47
CA PRO A 193 -3.44 -10.15 0.53
C PRO A 193 -4.57 -9.67 -0.40
N ASP A 194 -4.79 -10.37 -1.50
CA ASP A 194 -5.90 -10.14 -2.45
C ASP A 194 -7.16 -10.96 -2.15
N GLY A 195 -7.19 -11.67 -1.01
CA GLY A 195 -8.19 -12.67 -0.70
C GLY A 195 -7.84 -14.06 -1.25
N PRO A 196 -8.52 -15.12 -0.75
CA PRO A 196 -8.23 -16.50 -1.15
C PRO A 196 -8.47 -16.69 -2.66
N PRO A 197 -7.75 -17.61 -3.32
CA PRO A 197 -7.96 -17.88 -4.74
C PRO A 197 -9.41 -18.28 -4.97
N LYS A 198 -10.06 -17.72 -6.01
CA LYS A 198 -11.50 -17.94 -6.32
C LYS A 198 -11.90 -19.43 -6.49
N ASN A 199 -10.92 -20.33 -6.66
CA ASN A 199 -11.11 -21.77 -6.81
C ASN A 199 -10.74 -22.59 -5.56
N SER A 200 -10.36 -21.97 -4.44
CA SER A 200 -10.18 -22.70 -3.19
C SER A 200 -11.56 -23.07 -2.66
N LYS A 201 -11.97 -24.33 -2.86
CA LYS A 201 -12.98 -24.98 -2.02
C LYS A 201 -12.39 -25.13 -0.61
N THR A 202 -12.23 -24.03 0.11
CA THR A 202 -11.90 -24.05 1.53
C THR A 202 -13.20 -24.04 2.29
N ASN A 203 -13.49 -25.19 2.90
CA ASN A 203 -14.46 -25.36 3.97
C ASN A 203 -14.13 -24.36 5.08
N LEU A 204 -14.66 -23.14 5.01
CA LEU A 204 -14.74 -22.26 6.17
C LEU A 204 -15.95 -22.73 6.98
N PRO A 205 -15.80 -23.00 8.29
CA PRO A 205 -16.95 -23.26 9.13
C PRO A 205 -17.90 -22.05 9.10
N PRO A 206 -19.22 -22.27 9.22
CA PRO A 206 -20.19 -21.20 9.10
C PRO A 206 -19.91 -20.15 10.17
N THR A 207 -19.79 -18.89 9.75
CA THR A 207 -19.83 -17.75 10.66
C THR A 207 -21.23 -17.69 11.26
N ASP A 208 -21.33 -18.08 12.53
CA ASP A 208 -22.53 -17.85 13.34
C ASP A 208 -22.78 -16.34 13.41
N GLY A 209 -23.89 -15.91 12.83
CA GLY A 209 -24.36 -14.55 12.86
C GLY A 209 -24.92 -14.23 14.23
N ARG A 210 -24.19 -13.43 15.01
CA ARG A 210 -24.73 -12.63 16.11
C ARG A 210 -24.10 -11.23 16.10
N ASN A 211 -24.79 -10.29 15.47
CA ASN A 211 -25.58 -9.26 16.15
C ASN A 211 -26.45 -8.53 15.12
#